data_AF-A0A564Q559-F1
#
_entry.id   AF-A0A564Q559-F1
#
_cell.length_a   1.000
_cell.length_b   1.000
_cell.length_c   1.000
_cell.angle_alpha   90.00
_cell.angle_beta   90.00
_cell.angle_gamma   90.00
#
_symmetry.space_group_name_H-M   'P 1'
#
loop_
_entity.id
_entity.type
_entity.pdbx_description
1 polymer ?
#
loop_
_entity_poly.entity_id
_entity_poly.type
_entity_poly.pdbx_seq_one_letter_code
_entity_poly.pdbx_strand_id
1 'polypeptide(L)'
;MCGCGTCIAVAHKLGRQWIGIDVSPTACKLMVDRMKKSGVSIGENDIIGLPRTLEELKEMKPFEFQNWACQKLTGRASEKKVGDMGIDGWLIGGRPIQVKQSENIGRNVIDNFETAIRRVKKDKGVVVAFSFGRGAYEEVARAKLEDGLDIELKTVEEILREE
;
A
#
# COMPACT_ATOMS: atom_id res chain seq x y z
N MET A 1 29.67 6.37 -5.20
CA MET A 1 28.44 5.57 -5.10
C MET A 1 28.33 5.05 -3.69
N CYS A 2 27.30 5.47 -2.95
CA CYS A 2 27.03 4.94 -1.61
C CYS A 2 26.41 3.56 -1.81
N GLY A 3 27.08 2.51 -1.32
CA GLY A 3 26.45 1.20 -1.20
C GLY A 3 25.18 1.27 -0.36
N CYS A 4 24.36 0.23 -0.45
CA CYS A 4 23.10 0.01 0.27
C CYS A 4 23.10 0.47 1.75
N GLY A 5 21.94 0.41 2.39
CA GLY A 5 21.71 0.95 3.74
C GLY A 5 22.72 0.68 4.86
N THR A 6 23.55 -0.35 4.74
CA THR A 6 24.64 -0.62 5.68
C THR A 6 25.74 0.45 5.61
N CYS A 7 26.05 0.95 4.41
CA CYS A 7 27.06 1.99 4.21
C CYS A 7 26.69 3.28 4.94
N ILE A 8 25.43 3.71 4.81
CA ILE A 8 24.90 4.91 5.47
C ILE A 8 24.93 4.75 6.99
N ALA A 9 24.48 3.60 7.50
CA ALA A 9 24.48 3.32 8.94
C ALA A 9 25.90 3.38 9.54
N VAL A 10 26.90 2.84 8.83
CA VAL A 10 28.31 2.91 9.26
C VAL A 10 28.84 4.35 9.17
N ALA A 11 28.55 5.07 8.09
CA ALA A 11 28.96 6.47 7.95
C ALA A 11 28.44 7.33 9.09
N HIS A 12 27.16 7.15 9.49
CA HIS A 12 26.58 7.82 10.64
C HIS A 12 27.30 7.47 11.96
N LYS A 13 27.56 6.18 12.23
CA LYS A 13 28.30 5.74 13.42
C LYS A 13 29.71 6.33 13.51
N LEU A 14 30.34 6.59 12.37
CA LEU A 14 31.66 7.21 12.28
C LEU A 14 31.61 8.76 12.32
N GLY A 15 30.44 9.37 12.56
CA GLY A 15 30.29 10.83 12.63
C GLY A 15 30.46 11.53 11.27
N ARG A 16 30.25 10.83 10.16
CA ARG A 16 30.38 11.41 8.81
C ARG A 16 29.05 11.97 8.32
N GLN A 17 29.13 12.95 7.41
CA GLN A 17 27.98 13.36 6.59
C GLN A 17 27.69 12.29 5.53
N TRP A 18 26.41 12.10 5.22
CA TRP A 18 25.97 11.10 4.25
C TRP A 18 24.69 11.55 3.55
N ILE A 19 24.48 11.03 2.34
CA ILE A 19 23.23 11.11 1.59
C ILE A 19 22.90 9.70 1.11
N GLY A 20 21.68 9.26 1.37
CA GLY A 20 21.13 8.03 0.83
C GLY A 20 20.38 8.30 -0.47
N ILE A 21 20.66 7.51 -1.50
CA ILE A 21 19.97 7.58 -2.79
C ILE A 21 19.52 6.17 -3.13
N ASP A 22 18.23 6.02 -3.40
CA ASP A 22 17.65 4.80 -3.93
C ASP A 22 16.62 5.17 -5.00
N VAL A 23 16.39 4.26 -5.95
CA VAL A 23 15.37 4.41 -6.98
C VAL A 23 14.00 3.97 -6.46
N SER A 24 13.96 3.08 -5.48
CA SER A 24 12.70 2.54 -4.94
C SER A 24 12.21 3.36 -3.75
N PRO A 25 10.99 3.91 -3.80
CA PRO A 25 10.35 4.57 -2.65
C PRO A 25 10.31 3.67 -1.40
N THR A 26 10.08 2.37 -1.60
CA THR A 26 10.05 1.39 -0.50
C THR A 26 11.41 1.24 0.16
N ALA A 27 12.49 1.21 -0.62
CA ALA A 27 13.85 1.15 -0.09
C ALA A 27 14.20 2.42 0.69
N CYS A 28 13.80 3.61 0.19
CA CYS A 28 13.98 4.88 0.91
C CYS A 28 13.27 4.87 2.28
N LYS A 29 12.04 4.37 2.36
CA LYS A 29 11.30 4.25 3.63
C LYS A 29 11.96 3.27 4.60
N LEU A 30 12.39 2.11 4.10
CA LEU A 30 13.16 1.14 4.89
C LEU A 30 14.45 1.76 5.45
N MET A 31 15.06 2.70 4.71
CA MET A 31 16.22 3.46 5.17
C MET A 31 15.89 4.41 6.31
N VAL A 32 14.80 5.15 6.21
CA VAL A 32 14.32 5.97 7.34
C VAL A 32 14.15 5.12 8.59
N ASP A 33 13.47 3.97 8.50
CA ASP A 33 13.27 3.07 9.65
C ASP A 33 14.58 2.54 10.23
N ARG A 34 15.54 2.18 9.37
CA ARG A 34 16.86 1.71 9.81
C ARG A 34 17.65 2.82 10.51
N MET A 35 17.61 4.03 9.99
CA MET A 35 18.33 5.17 10.55
C MET A 35 17.69 5.63 11.88
N LYS A 36 16.35 5.62 11.98
CA LYS A 36 15.62 5.82 13.24
C LYS A 36 16.07 4.84 14.32
N LYS A 37 16.17 3.53 14.00
CA LYS A 37 16.69 2.50 14.91
C LYS A 37 18.13 2.73 15.34
N SER A 38 18.89 3.52 14.58
CA SER A 38 20.27 3.89 14.89
C SER A 38 20.37 5.22 15.66
N GLY A 39 19.25 5.81 16.08
CA GLY A 39 19.20 7.06 16.85
C GLY A 39 19.16 8.33 15.99
N VAL A 40 19.01 8.21 14.67
CA VAL A 40 18.88 9.38 13.78
C VAL A 40 17.46 9.90 13.81
N SER A 41 17.30 11.19 14.08
CA SER A 41 16.04 11.91 13.90
C SER A 41 15.83 12.21 12.41
N ILE A 42 15.26 11.26 11.68
CA ILE A 42 14.86 11.38 10.26
C ILE A 42 13.46 10.76 10.09
N GLY A 43 12.65 11.33 9.22
CA GLY A 43 11.29 10.89 8.87
C GLY A 43 11.08 10.73 7.37
N GLU A 44 9.88 10.27 6.97
CA GLU A 44 9.53 10.19 5.53
C GLU A 44 9.59 11.56 4.85
N ASN A 45 9.31 12.63 5.61
CA ASN A 45 9.34 14.00 5.12
C ASN A 45 10.73 14.45 4.65
N ASP A 46 11.79 13.88 5.20
CA ASP A 46 13.17 14.18 4.81
C ASP A 46 13.60 13.48 3.51
N ILE A 47 12.78 12.55 2.99
CA ILE A 47 13.05 11.92 1.70
C ILE A 47 12.54 12.83 0.58
N ILE A 48 13.48 13.33 -0.22
CA ILE A 48 13.22 14.12 -1.42
C ILE A 48 12.77 13.18 -2.55
N GLY A 49 11.70 13.56 -3.26
CA GLY A 49 11.21 12.84 -4.44
C GLY A 49 10.33 11.62 -4.15
N LEU A 50 9.89 11.43 -2.90
CA LEU A 50 8.80 10.48 -2.66
C LEU A 50 7.52 10.99 -3.30
N PRO A 51 6.77 10.14 -4.03
CA PRO A 51 5.47 10.50 -4.57
C PRO A 51 4.48 10.72 -3.43
N ARG A 52 3.94 11.93 -3.35
CA ARG A 52 3.01 12.39 -2.32
C ARG A 52 1.73 12.98 -2.91
N THR A 53 1.73 13.35 -4.20
CA THR A 53 0.53 13.87 -4.86
C THR A 53 -0.26 12.76 -5.55
N LEU A 54 -1.55 13.00 -5.79
CA LEU A 54 -2.39 12.09 -6.58
C LEU A 54 -1.82 11.85 -7.98
N GLU A 55 -1.24 12.89 -8.60
CA GLU A 55 -0.64 12.83 -9.94
C GLU A 55 0.59 11.91 -9.95
N GLU A 56 1.50 12.10 -8.99
CA GLU A 56 2.69 11.25 -8.86
C GLU A 56 2.33 9.80 -8.57
N LEU A 57 1.27 9.55 -7.78
CA LEU A 57 0.78 8.21 -7.50
C LEU A 57 0.10 7.56 -8.71
N LYS A 58 -0.48 8.33 -9.63
CA LYS A 58 -1.02 7.81 -10.90
C LYS A 58 0.09 7.38 -11.85
N GLU A 59 1.21 8.10 -11.87
CA GLU A 59 2.35 7.80 -12.74
C GLU A 59 3.27 6.70 -12.19
N MET A 60 3.16 6.39 -10.90
CA MET A 60 3.92 5.32 -10.25
C MET A 60 3.73 3.98 -10.97
N LYS A 61 4.78 3.15 -11.01
CA LYS A 61 4.66 1.80 -11.58
C LYS A 61 3.62 0.98 -10.80
N PRO A 62 2.78 0.16 -11.45
CA PRO A 62 1.70 -0.57 -10.79
C PRO A 62 2.12 -1.41 -9.58
N PHE A 63 3.29 -2.05 -9.64
CA PHE A 63 3.81 -2.83 -8.52
C PHE A 63 4.24 -1.94 -7.33
N GLU A 64 4.81 -0.78 -7.60
CA GLU A 64 5.19 0.17 -6.55
C GLU A 64 3.95 0.78 -5.90
N PHE A 65 2.90 1.06 -6.69
CA PHE A 65 1.63 1.58 -6.17
C PHE A 65 0.93 0.59 -5.25
N GLN A 66 0.92 -0.70 -5.64
CA GLN A 66 0.42 -1.77 -4.79
C GLN A 66 1.18 -1.85 -3.45
N ASN A 67 2.52 -1.77 -3.48
CA ASN A 67 3.34 -1.76 -2.27
C ASN A 67 3.06 -0.52 -1.42
N TRP A 68 2.94 0.66 -2.04
CA TRP A 68 2.61 1.90 -1.37
C TRP A 68 1.27 1.81 -0.64
N ALA A 69 0.22 1.33 -1.31
CA ALA A 69 -1.12 1.18 -0.73
C ALA A 69 -1.12 0.19 0.44
N CYS A 70 -0.46 -0.97 0.27
CA CYS A 70 -0.33 -1.95 1.34
C CYS A 70 0.41 -1.34 2.54
N GLN A 71 1.55 -0.67 2.33
CA GLN A 71 2.34 -0.07 3.41
C GLN A 71 1.58 1.02 4.16
N LYS A 72 0.87 1.92 3.44
CA LYS A 72 0.07 2.98 4.05
C LYS A 72 -1.05 2.43 4.93
N LEU A 73 -1.63 1.30 4.55
CA LEU A 73 -2.64 0.60 5.35
C LEU A 73 -2.04 -0.42 6.34
N THR A 74 -0.75 -0.31 6.66
CA THR A 74 -0.03 -1.19 7.60
C THR A 74 0.02 -2.68 7.20
N GLY A 75 -0.22 -2.99 5.93
CA GLY A 75 -0.18 -4.33 5.36
C GLY A 75 1.11 -4.69 4.64
N ARG A 76 1.12 -5.92 4.10
CA ARG A 76 2.18 -6.48 3.27
C ARG A 76 1.61 -6.92 1.92
N ALA A 77 2.25 -6.51 0.83
CA ALA A 77 1.88 -7.00 -0.50
C ALA A 77 2.23 -8.49 -0.66
N SER A 78 1.42 -9.23 -1.42
CA SER A 78 1.69 -10.63 -1.74
C SER A 78 2.92 -10.75 -2.64
N GLU A 79 3.84 -11.67 -2.31
CA GLU A 79 5.05 -11.94 -3.10
C GLU A 79 4.75 -12.61 -4.46
N LYS A 80 3.69 -13.42 -4.52
CA LYS A 80 3.25 -14.11 -5.74
C LYS A 80 1.93 -13.53 -6.22
N LYS A 81 1.90 -13.04 -7.47
CA LYS A 81 0.68 -12.53 -8.12
C LYS A 81 -0.20 -13.64 -8.72
N VAL A 82 0.28 -14.88 -8.76
CA VAL A 82 -0.37 -15.99 -9.45
C VAL A 82 -1.01 -16.91 -8.41
N GLY A 83 -2.34 -17.06 -8.46
CA GLY A 83 -3.12 -17.96 -7.61
C GLY A 83 -4.05 -17.26 -6.62
N ASP A 84 -3.75 -16.02 -6.23
CA ASP A 84 -4.50 -15.27 -5.21
C ASP A 84 -5.81 -14.65 -5.73
N MET A 85 -6.09 -14.79 -7.04
CA MET A 85 -7.36 -14.47 -7.70
C MET A 85 -8.03 -13.13 -7.30
N GLY A 86 -7.24 -12.10 -7.00
CA GLY A 86 -7.74 -10.78 -6.59
C GLY A 86 -7.26 -10.30 -5.22
N ILE A 87 -6.46 -11.06 -4.47
CA ILE A 87 -5.81 -10.54 -3.27
C ILE A 87 -4.41 -10.00 -3.65
N ASP A 88 -4.20 -8.70 -3.43
CA ASP A 88 -2.94 -8.02 -3.70
C ASP A 88 -2.03 -7.94 -2.46
N GLY A 89 -2.58 -8.18 -1.29
CA GLY A 89 -1.84 -8.20 -0.03
C GLY A 89 -2.71 -8.48 1.18
N TRP A 90 -2.10 -8.30 2.36
CA TRP A 90 -2.69 -8.62 3.65
C TRP A 90 -2.41 -7.51 4.66
N LEU A 91 -3.45 -6.97 5.27
CA LEU A 91 -3.35 -6.02 6.39
C LEU A 91 -3.08 -6.75 7.71
N ILE A 92 -2.78 -5.98 8.75
CA ILE A 92 -2.68 -6.50 10.13
C ILE A 92 -3.99 -7.24 10.49
N GLY A 93 -3.86 -8.40 11.13
CA GLY A 93 -4.99 -9.28 11.44
C GLY A 93 -5.43 -10.18 10.28
N GLY A 94 -4.74 -10.14 9.13
CA GLY A 94 -4.99 -11.01 7.99
C GLY A 94 -6.26 -10.64 7.22
N ARG A 95 -6.62 -9.35 7.18
CA ARG A 95 -7.64 -8.84 6.25
C ARG A 95 -7.02 -8.73 4.85
N PRO A 96 -7.62 -9.34 3.80
CA PRO A 96 -7.14 -9.18 2.44
C PRO A 96 -7.35 -7.74 1.95
N ILE A 97 -6.45 -7.30 1.06
CA ILE A 97 -6.54 -6.03 0.34
C ILE A 97 -6.46 -6.27 -1.17
N GLN A 98 -7.32 -5.60 -1.94
CA GLN A 98 -7.21 -5.47 -3.40
C GLN A 98 -6.90 -4.01 -3.73
N VAL A 99 -5.93 -3.77 -4.60
CA VAL A 99 -5.48 -2.45 -5.02
C VAL A 99 -5.70 -2.28 -6.53
N LYS A 100 -6.38 -1.20 -6.92
CA LYS A 100 -6.55 -0.80 -8.32
C LYS A 100 -6.03 0.61 -8.53
N GLN A 101 -5.01 0.75 -9.37
CA GLN A 101 -4.45 2.05 -9.77
C GLN A 101 -5.30 2.68 -10.89
N SER A 102 -6.60 2.86 -10.66
CA SER A 102 -7.51 3.43 -11.64
C SER A 102 -8.71 4.12 -10.97
N GLU A 103 -9.45 4.88 -11.75
CA GLU A 103 -10.67 5.59 -11.34
C GLU A 103 -11.92 4.82 -11.74
N ASN A 104 -13.06 5.20 -11.14
CA ASN A 104 -14.39 4.70 -11.45
C ASN A 104 -14.49 3.18 -11.36
N ILE A 105 -13.92 2.60 -10.31
CA ILE A 105 -14.01 1.16 -10.05
C ILE A 105 -15.47 0.74 -9.94
N GLY A 106 -15.85 -0.22 -10.76
CA GLY A 106 -17.21 -0.73 -10.84
C GLY A 106 -17.44 -1.98 -9.99
N ARG A 107 -18.70 -2.44 -10.03
CA ARG A 107 -19.20 -3.65 -9.35
C ARG A 107 -18.32 -4.88 -9.58
N ASN A 108 -17.86 -5.09 -10.81
CA ASN A 108 -17.09 -6.26 -11.20
C ASN A 108 -15.82 -6.50 -10.35
N VAL A 109 -15.17 -5.44 -9.86
CA VAL A 109 -14.00 -5.59 -8.99
C VAL A 109 -14.43 -6.10 -7.62
N ILE A 110 -15.57 -5.66 -7.12
CA ILE A 110 -16.12 -6.10 -5.83
C ILE A 110 -16.56 -7.56 -5.91
N ASP A 111 -17.29 -7.97 -6.95
CA ASP A 111 -17.71 -9.37 -7.17
C ASP A 111 -16.51 -10.35 -7.15
N ASN A 112 -15.43 -9.97 -7.85
CA ASN A 112 -14.20 -10.76 -7.90
C ASN A 112 -13.52 -10.83 -6.53
N PHE A 113 -13.48 -9.71 -5.81
CA PHE A 113 -12.86 -9.63 -4.50
C PHE A 113 -13.65 -10.39 -3.43
N GLU A 114 -14.97 -10.37 -3.47
CA GLU A 114 -15.84 -11.21 -2.63
C GLU A 114 -15.50 -12.69 -2.79
N THR A 115 -15.38 -13.14 -4.04
CA THR A 115 -15.02 -14.53 -4.36
C THR A 115 -13.65 -14.88 -3.75
N ALA A 116 -12.69 -13.96 -3.82
CA ALA A 116 -11.36 -14.15 -3.24
C ALA A 116 -11.41 -14.19 -1.70
N ILE A 117 -12.13 -13.28 -1.05
CA ILE A 117 -12.35 -13.23 0.40
C ILE A 117 -12.92 -14.55 0.93
N ARG A 118 -13.95 -15.09 0.26
CA ARG A 118 -14.59 -16.36 0.68
C ARG A 118 -13.64 -17.54 0.59
N ARG A 119 -12.79 -17.61 -0.45
CA ARG A 119 -11.80 -18.70 -0.62
C ARG A 119 -10.79 -18.72 0.52
N VAL A 120 -10.39 -17.55 1.01
CA VAL A 120 -9.48 -17.44 2.15
C VAL A 120 -10.19 -17.46 3.51
N LYS A 121 -11.49 -17.76 3.52
CA LYS A 121 -12.34 -17.87 4.72
C LYS A 121 -12.28 -16.62 5.60
N LYS A 122 -12.32 -15.46 4.95
CA LYS A 122 -12.45 -14.16 5.61
C LYS A 122 -13.84 -13.59 5.36
N ASP A 123 -14.21 -12.64 6.18
CA ASP A 123 -15.48 -11.92 6.17
C ASP A 123 -15.29 -10.41 6.02
N LYS A 124 -14.04 -9.92 6.12
CA LYS A 124 -13.69 -8.50 5.96
C LYS A 124 -12.58 -8.31 4.95
N GLY A 125 -12.60 -7.19 4.23
CA GLY A 125 -11.55 -6.83 3.28
C GLY A 125 -11.50 -5.33 3.01
N VAL A 126 -10.47 -4.90 2.27
CA VAL A 126 -10.33 -3.52 1.82
C VAL A 126 -10.05 -3.48 0.32
N VAL A 127 -10.75 -2.61 -0.41
CA VAL A 127 -10.44 -2.28 -1.79
C VAL A 127 -9.94 -0.86 -1.85
N VAL A 128 -8.77 -0.66 -2.48
CA VAL A 128 -8.14 0.65 -2.67
C VAL A 128 -8.21 1.05 -4.13
N ALA A 129 -8.64 2.29 -4.41
CA ALA A 129 -8.65 2.86 -5.75
C ALA A 129 -8.60 4.39 -5.75
N PHE A 130 -8.47 5.03 -6.91
CA PHE A 130 -8.59 6.50 -6.97
C PHE A 130 -10.04 6.97 -6.81
N SER A 131 -11.01 6.22 -7.34
CA SER A 131 -12.43 6.47 -7.13
C SER A 131 -13.28 5.23 -7.41
N PHE A 132 -14.49 5.23 -6.88
CA PHE A 132 -15.47 4.15 -7.01
C PHE A 132 -16.75 4.67 -7.66
N GLY A 133 -17.28 3.88 -8.60
CA GLY A 133 -18.58 4.14 -9.20
C GLY A 133 -19.72 3.67 -8.29
N ARG A 134 -20.94 4.15 -8.57
CA ARG A 134 -22.16 3.80 -7.79
C ARG A 134 -22.34 2.29 -7.61
N GLY A 135 -22.14 1.52 -8.68
CA GLY A 135 -22.30 0.06 -8.64
C GLY A 135 -21.33 -0.65 -7.68
N ALA A 136 -20.17 -0.07 -7.38
CA ALA A 136 -19.27 -0.65 -6.37
C ALA A 136 -19.83 -0.46 -4.95
N TYR A 137 -20.39 0.71 -4.65
CA TYR A 137 -21.02 0.98 -3.35
C TYR A 137 -22.28 0.13 -3.14
N GLU A 138 -23.13 0.02 -4.18
CA GLU A 138 -24.31 -0.83 -4.16
C GLU A 138 -23.94 -2.29 -3.91
N GLU A 139 -22.87 -2.78 -4.54
CA GLU A 139 -22.40 -4.15 -4.36
C GLU A 139 -21.84 -4.41 -2.95
N VAL A 140 -21.05 -3.48 -2.41
CA VAL A 140 -20.57 -3.58 -1.02
C VAL A 140 -21.73 -3.63 -0.03
N ALA A 141 -22.75 -2.80 -0.23
CA ALA A 141 -23.94 -2.81 0.62
C ALA A 141 -24.69 -4.15 0.52
N ARG A 142 -24.86 -4.69 -0.69
CA ARG A 142 -25.45 -6.02 -0.93
C ARG A 142 -24.65 -7.12 -0.24
N ALA A 143 -23.34 -7.17 -0.47
CA ALA A 143 -22.43 -8.17 0.10
C ALA A 143 -22.47 -8.18 1.63
N LYS A 144 -22.60 -7.01 2.26
CA LYS A 144 -22.73 -6.90 3.72
C LYS A 144 -24.05 -7.44 4.24
N LEU A 145 -25.16 -7.15 3.55
CA LEU A 145 -26.52 -7.53 3.96
C LEU A 145 -26.83 -9.00 3.68
N GLU A 146 -26.48 -9.49 2.49
CA GLU A 146 -26.85 -10.83 2.02
C GLU A 146 -25.81 -11.88 2.41
N ASP A 147 -24.53 -11.51 2.40
CA ASP A 147 -23.42 -12.46 2.53
C ASP A 147 -22.58 -12.28 3.79
N GLY A 148 -22.85 -11.23 4.58
CA GLY A 148 -22.08 -10.89 5.77
C GLY A 148 -20.65 -10.45 5.48
N LEU A 149 -20.34 -10.02 4.24
CA LEU A 149 -19.02 -9.56 3.85
C LEU A 149 -18.86 -8.06 4.09
N ASP A 150 -17.98 -7.68 5.00
CA ASP A 150 -17.66 -6.30 5.38
C ASP A 150 -16.48 -5.78 4.54
N ILE A 151 -16.77 -5.30 3.33
CA ILE A 151 -15.78 -4.75 2.41
C ILE A 151 -15.73 -3.22 2.57
N GLU A 152 -14.54 -2.71 2.85
CA GLU A 152 -14.27 -1.28 2.98
C GLU A 152 -13.70 -0.75 1.66
N LEU A 153 -14.30 0.30 1.10
CA LEU A 153 -13.76 1.02 -0.05
C LEU A 153 -12.96 2.21 0.47
N LYS A 154 -11.66 2.27 0.15
CA LYS A 154 -10.80 3.39 0.49
C LYS A 154 -10.25 4.05 -0.77
N THR A 155 -10.45 5.34 -0.89
CA THR A 155 -9.84 6.14 -1.94
C THR A 155 -8.39 6.48 -1.61
N VAL A 156 -7.56 6.69 -2.63
CA VAL A 156 -6.18 7.17 -2.46
C VAL A 156 -6.16 8.49 -1.68
N GLU A 157 -7.13 9.36 -1.92
CA GLU A 157 -7.24 10.64 -1.23
C GLU A 157 -7.52 10.48 0.27
N GLU A 158 -8.42 9.56 0.66
CA GLU A 158 -8.66 9.23 2.07
C GLU A 158 -7.40 8.68 2.73
N ILE A 159 -6.67 7.79 2.05
CA ILE A 159 -5.41 7.22 2.57
C ILE A 159 -4.35 8.31 2.81
N LEU A 160 -4.26 9.31 1.93
CA LEU A 160 -3.32 10.42 2.10
C LEU A 160 -3.70 11.38 3.24
N ARG A 161 -4.99 11.48 3.58
CA ARG A 161 -5.48 12.35 4.66
C ARG A 161 -5.35 11.76 6.06
N GLU A 162 -5.13 10.45 6.17
CA GLU A 162 -4.96 9.73 7.44
C GLU A 162 -3.53 9.84 8.03
N GLU A 163 -2.68 10.75 7.49
CA GLU A 163 -1.32 11.06 7.98
C GLU A 163 -1.27 12.08 9.11
#